data_AF-A0A7C8AFJ7-F1
#
_entry.id   AF-A0A7C8AFJ7-F1
#
_cell.length_a   1.000
_cell.length_b   1.000
_cell.length_c   1.000
_cell.angle_alpha   90.00
_cell.angle_beta   90.00
_cell.angle_gamma   90.00
#
_symmetry.space_group_name_H-M   'P 1'
#
loop_
_entity.id
_entity.type
_entity.pdbx_description
1 polymer ?
#
loop_
_entity_poly.entity_id
_entity_poly.type
_entity_poly.pdbx_seq_one_letter_code
_entity_poly.pdbx_strand_id
1 'polypeptide(L)'
;MRNLWAPWRIEYILGKKPPGCIFCPQNQGRSDEQLLILYRGSLVMVMMNRFPYNNGHLLVFPRRHTSSLDELTAGEDRDLMDWIKRSTRALQKVMRPDGFNIGMNLGREAGAGYEEHLHFHIVPRWRGDTNFMAA
;
A
#
# COMPACT_ATOMS: atom_id res chain seq x y z
N MET A 1 23.86 -4.84 10.34
CA MET A 1 22.48 -4.32 10.40
C MET A 1 22.47 -2.87 10.90
N ARG A 2 22.02 -1.92 10.08
CA ARG A 2 21.61 -0.57 10.54
C ARG A 2 20.08 -0.54 10.49
N ASN A 3 19.45 -0.05 11.53
CA ASN A 3 18.02 -0.27 11.80
C ASN A 3 17.10 0.48 10.81
N LEU A 4 15.98 -0.15 10.40
CA LEU A 4 14.80 0.53 9.86
C LEU A 4 14.08 1.21 11.03
N TRP A 5 14.23 2.52 11.16
CA TRP A 5 13.55 3.29 12.19
C TRP A 5 12.13 3.63 11.72
N ALA A 6 11.14 2.99 12.36
CA ALA A 6 9.72 3.30 12.20
C ALA A 6 9.19 3.82 13.55
N PRO A 7 9.51 5.07 13.95
CA PRO A 7 9.13 5.60 15.26
C PRO A 7 7.61 5.58 15.50
N TRP A 8 6.80 5.69 14.44
CA TRP A 8 5.35 5.54 14.47
C TRP A 8 4.86 4.11 14.74
N ARG A 9 5.72 3.10 14.65
CA ARG A 9 5.31 1.69 14.74
C ARG A 9 4.72 1.35 16.09
N ILE A 10 5.24 1.94 17.17
CA ILE A 10 4.72 1.72 18.51
C ILE A 10 3.31 2.29 18.66
N GLU A 11 3.06 3.48 18.10
CA GLU A 11 1.72 4.09 18.08
C GLU A 11 0.73 3.27 17.26
N TYR A 12 1.18 2.65 16.15
CA TYR A 12 0.33 1.74 15.38
C TYR A 12 -0.02 0.46 16.15
N ILE A 13 0.97 -0.16 16.80
CA ILE A 13 0.77 -1.41 17.57
C ILE A 13 -0.14 -1.17 18.79
N LEU A 14 0.07 -0.06 19.49
CA LEU A 14 -0.68 0.30 20.69
C LEU A 14 -2.01 1.02 20.38
N GLY A 15 -2.15 1.55 19.17
CA GLY A 15 -3.33 2.30 18.73
C GLY A 15 -4.55 1.41 18.51
N LYS A 16 -5.75 1.98 18.72
CA LYS A 16 -7.00 1.30 18.39
C LYS A 16 -7.12 1.19 16.87
N LYS A 17 -7.25 -0.03 16.36
CA LYS A 17 -7.60 -0.25 14.94
C LYS A 17 -9.02 0.27 14.70
N PRO A 18 -9.24 1.12 13.68
CA PRO A 18 -10.58 1.58 13.35
C PRO A 18 -11.46 0.39 12.98
N PRO A 19 -12.77 0.40 13.32
CA PRO A 19 -13.68 -0.64 12.89
C PRO A 19 -13.82 -0.63 11.37
N GLY A 20 -13.84 -1.81 10.76
CA GLY A 20 -14.01 -1.99 9.32
C GLY A 20 -12.72 -1.98 8.50
N CYS A 21 -12.87 -1.94 7.18
CA CYS A 21 -11.76 -2.00 6.22
C CYS A 21 -11.32 -0.59 5.79
N ILE A 22 -10.04 -0.27 5.99
CA ILE A 22 -9.48 1.04 5.59
C ILE A 22 -9.48 1.26 4.07
N PHE A 23 -9.51 0.18 3.29
CA PHE A 23 -9.53 0.19 1.83
C PHE A 23 -10.96 0.28 1.27
N CYS A 24 -11.98 0.23 2.12
CA CYS A 24 -13.38 0.44 1.76
C CYS A 24 -13.85 1.79 2.32
N PRO A 25 -13.40 2.94 1.76
CA PRO A 25 -13.64 4.27 2.34
C PRO A 25 -15.10 4.76 2.22
N GLN A 26 -16.02 3.89 1.83
CA GLN A 26 -17.45 4.21 1.88
C GLN A 26 -17.82 4.51 3.35
N ASN A 27 -18.52 5.62 3.58
CA ASN A 27 -19.19 5.95 4.85
C ASN A 27 -18.38 6.54 6.01
N GLN A 28 -17.34 7.36 5.79
CA GLN A 28 -16.71 8.08 6.91
C GLN A 28 -16.84 9.61 6.89
N GLY A 29 -17.40 10.22 5.84
CA GLY A 29 -17.52 11.69 5.75
C GLY A 29 -16.17 12.44 5.74
N ARG A 30 -15.07 11.71 5.53
CA ARG A 30 -13.70 12.23 5.48
C ARG A 30 -13.31 12.52 4.03
N SER A 31 -12.51 13.57 3.82
CA SER A 31 -11.98 13.91 2.50
C SER A 31 -10.92 12.90 2.04
N ASP A 32 -10.62 12.90 0.74
CA ASP A 32 -9.60 12.03 0.17
C ASP A 32 -8.21 12.33 0.75
N GLU A 33 -7.91 13.59 1.06
CA GLU A 33 -6.67 14.01 1.72
C GLU A 33 -6.59 13.43 3.15
N GLN A 34 -7.69 13.45 3.89
CA GLN A 34 -7.75 12.89 5.25
C GLN A 34 -7.59 11.37 5.26
N LEU A 35 -8.00 10.70 4.18
CA LEU A 35 -7.86 9.27 3.97
C LEU A 35 -6.59 8.89 3.21
N LEU A 36 -5.78 9.88 2.81
CA LEU A 36 -4.57 9.71 2.00
C LEU A 36 -4.83 9.03 0.64
N ILE A 37 -6.03 9.18 0.09
CA ILE A 37 -6.41 8.63 -1.22
C ILE A 37 -5.84 9.54 -2.31
N LEU A 38 -5.14 8.92 -3.25
CA LEU A 38 -4.56 9.61 -4.41
C LEU A 38 -5.39 9.40 -5.69
N TYR A 39 -6.13 8.29 -5.77
CA TYR A 39 -6.94 7.96 -6.93
C TYR A 39 -8.12 7.05 -6.58
N ARG A 40 -9.28 7.34 -7.21
CA ARG A 40 -10.51 6.54 -7.17
C ARG A 40 -10.91 6.11 -8.59
N GLY A 41 -10.63 4.87 -8.93
CA GLY A 41 -11.11 4.23 -10.15
C GLY A 41 -12.42 3.49 -9.96
N SER A 42 -12.93 2.96 -11.07
CA SER A 42 -14.08 2.05 -11.06
C SER A 42 -13.72 0.67 -10.51
N LEU A 43 -12.50 0.16 -10.81
CA LEU A 43 -12.03 -1.16 -10.38
C LEU A 43 -10.91 -1.09 -9.33
N VAL A 44 -10.08 -0.05 -9.36
CA VAL A 44 -8.87 0.08 -8.52
C VAL A 44 -8.82 1.41 -7.80
N MET A 45 -8.18 1.42 -6.63
CA MET A 45 -7.89 2.61 -5.86
C MET A 45 -6.39 2.67 -5.52
N VAL A 46 -5.90 3.90 -5.28
CA VAL A 46 -4.52 4.15 -4.85
C VAL A 46 -4.55 5.08 -3.64
N MET A 47 -3.78 4.74 -2.61
CA MET A 47 -3.61 5.57 -1.41
C MET A 47 -2.16 5.56 -0.93
N MET A 48 -1.78 6.55 -0.11
CA MET A 48 -0.51 6.50 0.61
C MET A 48 -0.66 5.64 1.87
N ASN A 49 0.38 4.87 2.18
CA ASN A 49 0.42 4.13 3.42
C ASN A 49 0.64 5.10 4.59
N ARG A 50 -0.26 5.08 5.58
CA ARG A 50 -0.17 5.89 6.80
C ARG A 50 1.08 5.57 7.63
N PHE A 51 1.57 4.33 7.55
CA PHE A 51 2.74 3.82 8.26
C PHE A 51 3.76 3.30 7.24
N PRO A 52 4.44 4.21 6.50
CA PRO A 52 5.20 3.85 5.33
C PRO A 52 6.53 3.15 5.68
N TYR A 53 7.03 2.20 4.87
CA TYR A 53 8.39 1.67 5.07
C TYR A 53 9.45 2.72 4.69
N ASN A 54 9.16 3.48 3.63
CA ASN A 54 9.96 4.60 3.17
C ASN A 54 9.02 5.67 2.59
N ASN A 55 9.52 6.90 2.47
CA ASN A 55 8.73 8.00 1.90
C ASN A 55 8.20 7.64 0.50
N GLY A 56 6.93 7.98 0.26
CA GLY A 56 6.25 7.64 -1.00
C GLY A 56 5.74 6.19 -1.06
N HIS A 57 5.65 5.47 0.06
CA HIS A 57 5.03 4.15 0.10
C HIS A 57 3.54 4.23 -0.25
N LEU A 58 3.17 3.65 -1.40
CA LEU A 58 1.80 3.59 -1.89
C LEU A 58 1.20 2.20 -1.73
N LEU A 59 -0.12 2.16 -1.64
CA LEU A 59 -0.95 0.96 -1.67
C LEU A 59 -1.86 1.03 -2.90
N VAL A 60 -1.83 -0.02 -3.74
CA VAL A 60 -2.72 -0.19 -4.89
C VAL A 60 -3.60 -1.42 -4.65
N PHE A 61 -4.91 -1.27 -4.73
CA PHE A 61 -5.86 -2.30 -4.29
C PHE A 61 -7.16 -2.27 -5.10
N PRO A 62 -7.87 -3.40 -5.26
CA PRO A 62 -9.16 -3.42 -5.91
C PRO A 62 -10.17 -2.63 -5.08
N ARG A 63 -11.11 -1.96 -5.75
CA ARG A 63 -12.23 -1.27 -5.11
C ARG A 63 -13.18 -2.27 -4.42
N ARG A 64 -13.35 -3.45 -5.02
CA ARG A 64 -14.10 -4.56 -4.43
C ARG A 64 -13.34 -5.12 -3.23
N HIS A 65 -14.07 -5.39 -2.16
CA HIS A 65 -13.53 -6.03 -0.96
C HIS A 65 -13.30 -7.52 -1.23
N THR A 66 -12.03 -7.92 -1.36
CA THR A 66 -11.63 -9.33 -1.44
C THR A 66 -10.19 -9.47 -0.95
N SER A 67 -9.90 -10.58 -0.27
CA SER A 67 -8.57 -11.03 0.13
C SER A 67 -7.96 -12.05 -0.84
N SER A 68 -8.76 -12.57 -1.77
CA SER A 68 -8.38 -13.65 -2.68
C SER A 68 -7.83 -13.09 -3.98
N LEU A 69 -6.57 -13.44 -4.28
CA LEU A 69 -5.94 -13.12 -5.56
C LEU A 69 -6.64 -13.85 -6.73
N ASP A 70 -7.09 -15.08 -6.50
CA ASP A 70 -7.70 -15.93 -7.53
C ASP A 70 -9.12 -15.49 -7.92
N GLU A 71 -9.75 -14.66 -7.09
CA GLU A 71 -11.07 -14.11 -7.36
C GLU A 71 -11.03 -12.80 -8.15
N LEU A 72 -9.85 -12.26 -8.46
CA LEU A 72 -9.76 -11.06 -9.28
C LEU A 72 -10.27 -11.35 -10.69
N THR A 73 -11.09 -10.42 -11.18
CA THR A 73 -11.50 -10.45 -12.58
C THR A 73 -10.34 -10.03 -13.46
N ALA A 74 -10.30 -10.50 -14.72
CA ALA A 74 -9.29 -10.07 -15.69
C ALA A 74 -9.25 -8.54 -15.89
N GLY A 75 -10.37 -7.85 -15.65
CA GLY A 75 -10.43 -6.39 -15.63
C GLY A 75 -9.69 -5.78 -14.45
N GLU A 76 -9.90 -6.31 -13.24
CA GLU A 76 -9.21 -5.90 -12.02
C GLU A 76 -7.70 -6.18 -12.12
N ASP A 77 -7.28 -7.36 -12.60
CA ASP A 77 -5.86 -7.71 -12.78
C ASP A 77 -5.12 -6.70 -13.65
N ARG A 78 -5.71 -6.39 -14.81
CA ARG A 78 -5.13 -5.44 -15.76
C ARG A 78 -5.06 -4.03 -15.16
N ASP A 79 -6.15 -3.56 -14.55
CA ASP A 79 -6.20 -2.21 -13.99
C ASP A 79 -5.24 -2.08 -12.78
N LEU A 80 -5.11 -3.12 -11.96
CA LEU A 80 -4.13 -3.17 -10.86
C LEU A 80 -2.71 -3.02 -11.39
N MET A 81 -2.34 -3.82 -12.38
CA MET A 81 -1.01 -3.75 -12.99
C MET A 81 -0.74 -2.41 -13.68
N ASP A 82 -1.74 -1.82 -14.34
CA ASP A 82 -1.62 -0.50 -14.95
C ASP A 82 -1.41 0.59 -13.89
N TRP A 83 -2.11 0.51 -12.77
CA TRP A 83 -1.95 1.46 -11.67
C TRP A 83 -0.64 1.28 -10.91
N ILE A 84 -0.11 0.06 -10.77
CA ILE A 84 1.24 -0.17 -10.26
C ILE A 84 2.28 0.52 -11.15
N LYS A 85 2.17 0.37 -12.48
CA LYS A 85 3.06 1.04 -13.45
C LYS A 85 2.92 2.57 -13.41
N ARG A 86 1.70 3.10 -13.27
CA ARG A 86 1.46 4.55 -13.16
C ARG A 86 2.07 5.12 -11.87
N SER A 87 1.85 4.44 -10.75
CA SER A 87 2.38 4.81 -9.43
C SER A 87 3.90 4.87 -9.42
N THR A 88 4.57 3.83 -9.94
CA THR A 88 6.05 3.82 -10.03
C THR A 88 6.59 4.93 -10.94
N ARG A 89 5.95 5.22 -12.09
CA ARG A 89 6.34 6.35 -12.94
C ARG A 89 6.15 7.71 -12.25
N ALA A 90 5.06 7.89 -11.53
CA ALA A 90 4.80 9.11 -10.78
C ALA A 90 5.86 9.33 -9.68
N LEU A 91 6.14 8.28 -8.90
CA LEU A 91 7.19 8.28 -7.88
C LEU A 91 8.58 8.53 -8.48
N GLN A 92 8.88 7.93 -9.64
CA GLN A 92 10.13 8.19 -10.36
C GLN A 92 10.30 9.67 -10.71
N LYS A 93 9.23 10.31 -11.19
CA LYS A 93 9.24 11.72 -11.59
C LYS A 93 9.43 12.65 -10.39
N VAL A 94 8.73 12.40 -9.29
CA VAL A 94 8.67 13.34 -8.15
C VAL A 94 9.75 13.10 -7.09
N MET A 95 10.27 11.87 -6.96
CA MET A 95 11.20 11.50 -5.89
C MET A 95 12.53 10.93 -6.39
N ARG A 96 12.62 10.50 -7.66
CA ARG A 96 13.81 9.89 -8.26
C ARG A 96 14.45 8.78 -7.40
N PRO A 97 13.69 7.76 -6.94
CA PRO A 97 14.28 6.58 -6.33
C PRO A 97 15.20 5.83 -7.30
N ASP A 98 16.13 5.08 -6.73
CA ASP A 98 17.06 4.19 -7.45
C ASP A 98 16.42 2.83 -7.76
N GLY A 99 15.30 2.49 -7.11
CA GLY A 99 14.55 1.26 -7.34
C GLY A 99 13.23 1.19 -6.56
N PHE A 100 12.55 0.05 -6.64
CA PHE A 100 11.29 -0.19 -5.96
C PHE A 100 11.22 -1.61 -5.40
N ASN A 101 10.57 -1.78 -4.25
CA ASN A 101 9.97 -3.07 -3.89
C ASN A 101 8.48 -3.00 -4.17
N ILE A 102 7.97 -4.03 -4.85
CA ILE A 102 6.56 -4.17 -5.17
C ILE A 102 6.15 -5.58 -4.78
N GLY A 103 5.07 -5.71 -4.00
CA GLY A 103 4.61 -7.02 -3.54
C GLY A 103 3.35 -6.92 -2.69
N MET A 104 2.82 -8.06 -2.30
CA MET A 104 1.67 -8.19 -1.40
C MET A 104 1.96 -9.26 -0.36
N ASN A 105 1.28 -9.14 0.78
CA ASN A 105 1.24 -10.20 1.79
C ASN A 105 -0.17 -10.81 1.76
N LEU A 106 -0.27 -12.14 1.62
CA LEU A 106 -1.54 -12.87 1.61
C LEU A 106 -1.69 -13.68 2.90
N GLY A 107 -2.70 -13.33 3.70
CA GLY A 107 -3.00 -13.94 4.99
C GLY A 107 -2.18 -13.41 6.17
N ARG A 108 -2.66 -13.66 7.39
CA ARG A 108 -2.07 -13.21 8.65
C ARG A 108 -0.60 -13.51 8.78
N GLU A 109 -0.24 -14.77 8.53
CA GLU A 109 1.11 -15.31 8.77
C GLU A 109 2.13 -14.75 7.78
N ALA A 110 1.69 -14.29 6.60
CA ALA A 110 2.53 -13.55 5.66
C ALA A 110 2.76 -12.08 6.09
N GLY A 111 2.18 -11.64 7.21
CA GLY A 111 2.30 -10.28 7.71
C GLY A 111 1.35 -9.29 7.05
N ALA A 112 0.20 -9.75 6.54
CA ALA A 112 -0.85 -8.84 6.06
C ALA A 112 -1.41 -8.01 7.23
N GLY A 113 -1.17 -6.70 7.23
CA GLY A 113 -1.67 -5.81 8.29
C GLY A 113 -3.21 -5.71 8.31
N TYR A 114 -3.82 -5.92 7.13
CA TYR A 114 -5.24 -6.01 6.86
C TYR A 114 -5.45 -7.18 5.89
N GLU A 115 -5.69 -8.36 6.44
CA GLU A 115 -5.74 -9.60 5.67
C GLU A 115 -6.99 -9.77 4.81
N GLU A 116 -8.10 -9.12 5.19
CA GLU A 116 -9.41 -9.23 4.52
C GLU A 116 -9.49 -8.45 3.19
N HIS A 117 -8.50 -7.62 2.86
CA HIS A 117 -8.52 -6.84 1.62
C HIS A 117 -7.13 -6.78 0.99
N LEU A 118 -7.02 -7.33 -0.21
CA LEU A 118 -5.81 -7.41 -1.01
C LEU A 118 -5.24 -6.02 -1.33
N HIS A 119 -3.93 -5.84 -1.16
CA HIS A 119 -3.25 -4.60 -1.51
C HIS A 119 -1.80 -4.85 -1.88
N PHE A 120 -1.36 -4.22 -2.97
CA PHE A 120 0.04 -4.17 -3.37
C PHE A 120 0.73 -2.99 -2.70
N HIS A 121 1.84 -3.29 -2.05
CA HIS A 121 2.81 -2.31 -1.59
C HIS A 121 3.68 -1.87 -2.76
N ILE A 122 3.90 -0.56 -2.89
CA ILE A 122 4.89 0.03 -3.78
C ILE A 122 5.80 0.92 -2.92
N VAL A 123 7.02 0.47 -2.68
CA VAL A 123 7.98 1.14 -1.78
C VAL A 123 9.17 1.66 -2.59
N PRO A 124 9.32 2.99 -2.76
CA PRO A 124 10.51 3.61 -3.34
C PRO A 124 11.77 3.31 -2.53
N ARG A 125 12.88 3.03 -3.21
CA ARG A 125 14.17 2.65 -2.60
C ARG A 125 15.32 3.52 -3.11
N TRP A 126 16.32 3.76 -2.26
CA TRP A 126 17.55 4.48 -2.59
C TRP A 126 18.78 3.68 -2.18
N ARG A 127 19.89 3.87 -2.89
CA ARG A 127 21.17 3.28 -2.47
C ARG A 127 21.53 3.74 -1.05
N GLY A 128 21.83 2.76 -0.19
CA GLY A 128 22.16 3.01 1.21
C GLY A 128 20.95 3.16 2.14
N ASP A 129 19.72 3.07 1.61
CA ASP A 129 18.56 2.83 2.45
C ASP A 129 18.53 1.37 2.94
N THR A 130 17.77 1.14 4.00
CA THR A 130 17.69 -0.16 4.66
C THR A 130 16.67 -1.05 3.95
N ASN A 131 17.07 -2.26 3.54
CA ASN A 131 16.22 -3.20 2.82
C ASN A 131 15.60 -4.26 3.74
N PHE A 132 14.47 -4.82 3.27
CA PHE A 132 13.71 -5.85 3.97
C PHE A 132 14.52 -7.16 4.12
N MET A 133 15.38 -7.46 3.15
CA MET A 133 16.30 -8.60 3.23
C MET A 133 17.59 -8.12 3.87
N ALA A 134 17.82 -8.50 5.13
CA ALA A 134 19.15 -8.38 5.72
C ALA A 134 20.14 -9.11 4.80
N ALA A 135 20.96 -8.35 4.08
CA ALA A 135 22.21 -8.87 3.56
C ALA A 135 23.22 -8.97 4.70
#